data_AF-A0A1V2PQL0-F1
#
_entry.id   AF-A0A1V2PQL0-F1
#
_cell.length_a   1.000
_cell.length_b   1.000
_cell.length_c   1.000
_cell.angle_alpha   90.00
_cell.angle_beta   90.00
_cell.angle_gamma   90.00
#
_symmetry.space_group_name_H-M   'P 1'
#
loop_
_entity.id
_entity.type
_entity.pdbx_description
1 polymer ?
#
loop_
_entity_poly.entity_id
_entity_poly.type
_entity_poly.pdbx_seq_one_letter_code
_entity_poly.pdbx_strand_id
1 'polypeptide(L)'
;MFAQRGRILAASALLVAHQAGEAAVPVLIGVVIDKAVASGQTSRLLFWLAVLALDFLVLSLCWRFGTRIGTVAGVQADRRLRLAVTTRALAGPIDMLPGAVVSVATSDARRTTMVNFVLPHGIAAAVGAIVAGTALLAVSIPLGLLIVLGTPPLLLLVRLMSMPLERRSSAQQERAADAAGVATDLVRGVRILKGIGAERAALARYRRISRESLRATLHTTRAEAGYSAAVIVVNGVFLAIVALVGGRLAASGSITVGQLVSAAGLAVFLVGPLNTFGEITAALAAGRASAGRIAETVGQPDIAADSVEIAMAEGEFVCVVTEEPAPLLRGLAARSDVLVSPHHADLFAGTIIDNVTAAAAPHMNATEVMRAAGVDQVADALPDGLRTTVTERGRSLSGGQRQRVALARALLADPPILVLHDPTTAVDAVTEAEIARGIRTIRDGRTTVVITTSPALLAEADRVLFAGTSGTHAHLIRDNADYRAAVLA
;
A
#
# COMPACT_ATOMS: atom_id res chain seq x y z
N MET A 1 16.25 1.06 -5.02
CA MET A 1 17.24 2.17 -4.94
C MET A 1 18.12 2.28 -6.19
N PHE A 2 18.67 1.17 -6.71
CA PHE A 2 19.66 1.22 -7.78
C PHE A 2 19.16 1.74 -9.14
N ALA A 3 17.90 1.50 -9.47
CA ALA A 3 17.32 1.94 -10.74
C ALA A 3 17.03 3.45 -10.84
N GLN A 4 17.33 4.25 -9.81
CA GLN A 4 17.13 5.71 -9.79
C GLN A 4 18.36 6.47 -9.25
N ARG A 5 19.53 5.83 -9.17
CA ARG A 5 20.77 6.43 -8.60
C ARG A 5 21.08 7.80 -9.19
N GLY A 6 21.05 7.93 -10.52
CA GLY A 6 21.37 9.19 -11.20
C GLY A 6 20.45 10.35 -10.80
N ARG A 7 19.14 10.09 -10.67
CA ARG A 7 18.17 11.12 -10.25
C ARG A 7 18.33 11.49 -8.78
N ILE A 8 18.58 10.50 -7.92
CA ILE A 8 18.83 10.75 -6.50
C ILE A 8 20.11 11.58 -6.33
N LEU A 9 21.19 11.24 -7.04
CA LEU A 9 22.43 12.02 -7.01
C LEU A 9 22.23 13.45 -7.53
N ALA A 10 21.51 13.64 -8.63
CA ALA A 10 21.18 14.97 -9.15
C ALA A 10 20.32 15.78 -8.16
N ALA A 11 19.32 15.15 -7.54
CA ALA A 11 18.51 15.78 -6.51
C ALA A 11 19.35 16.16 -5.28
N SER A 12 20.23 15.27 -4.82
CA SER A 12 21.16 15.54 -3.71
C SER A 12 22.10 16.70 -4.04
N ALA A 13 22.69 16.75 -5.24
CA ALA A 13 23.58 17.84 -5.63
C ALA A 13 22.87 19.21 -5.64
N LEU A 14 21.65 19.26 -6.20
CA LEU A 14 20.85 20.49 -6.21
C LEU A 14 20.41 20.90 -4.79
N LEU A 15 20.00 19.95 -3.95
CA LEU A 15 19.61 20.27 -2.57
C LEU A 15 20.81 20.68 -1.72
N VAL A 16 21.99 20.11 -1.95
CA VAL A 16 23.25 20.57 -1.33
C VAL A 16 23.57 22.00 -1.75
N ALA A 17 23.44 22.33 -3.04
CA ALA A 17 23.64 23.69 -3.52
C ALA A 17 22.63 24.67 -2.92
N HIS A 18 21.37 24.26 -2.77
CA HIS A 18 20.35 25.04 -2.07
C HIS A 18 20.77 25.30 -0.61
N GLN A 19 21.16 24.26 0.13
CA GLN A 19 21.56 24.40 1.53
C GLN A 19 22.83 25.23 1.71
N ALA A 20 23.78 25.15 0.78
CA ALA A 20 24.96 25.99 0.78
C ALA A 20 24.61 27.47 0.54
N GLY A 21 23.68 27.76 -0.38
CA GLY A 21 23.16 29.12 -0.60
C GLY A 21 22.42 29.66 0.63
N GLU A 22 21.55 28.85 1.22
CA GLU A 22 20.83 29.23 2.45
C GLU A 22 21.78 29.55 3.61
N ALA A 23 22.87 28.77 3.77
CA ALA A 23 23.93 29.08 4.73
C ALA A 23 24.74 30.33 4.37
N ALA A 24 24.85 30.68 3.08
CA ALA A 24 25.53 31.88 2.62
C ALA A 24 24.73 33.16 2.91
N VAL A 25 23.40 33.10 2.96
CA VAL A 25 22.53 34.27 3.19
C VAL A 25 22.93 35.08 4.44
N PRO A 26 23.07 34.50 5.65
CA PRO A 26 23.54 35.26 6.82
C PRO A 26 24.91 35.91 6.63
N VAL A 27 25.83 35.21 5.98
CA VAL A 27 27.20 35.71 5.71
C VAL A 27 27.17 36.89 4.74
N LEU A 28 26.38 36.77 3.67
CA LEU A 28 26.19 37.84 2.69
C LEU A 28 25.55 39.07 3.34
N ILE A 29 24.55 38.89 4.21
CA ILE A 29 23.95 39.99 4.98
C ILE A 29 25.01 40.67 5.85
N GLY A 30 25.87 39.92 6.55
CA GLY A 30 26.95 40.51 7.32
C GLY A 30 27.93 41.31 6.47
N VAL A 31 28.32 40.78 5.30
CA VAL A 31 29.19 41.48 4.36
C VAL A 31 28.55 42.75 3.80
N VAL A 32 27.24 42.74 3.54
CA VAL A 32 26.48 43.94 3.13
C VAL A 32 26.57 45.02 4.22
N ILE A 33 26.40 44.63 5.48
CA ILE A 33 26.49 45.57 6.61
C ILE A 33 27.89 46.19 6.69
N ASP A 34 28.94 45.36 6.67
CA ASP A 34 30.31 45.83 6.86
C ASP A 34 30.85 46.60 5.64
N LYS A 35 30.56 46.15 4.42
CA LYS A 35 31.18 46.70 3.20
C LYS A 35 30.35 47.74 2.48
N ALA A 36 29.03 47.74 2.65
CA ALA A 36 28.14 48.69 1.98
C ALA A 36 27.56 49.70 2.97
N VAL A 37 26.85 49.24 4.01
CA VAL A 37 26.13 50.12 4.95
C VAL A 37 27.09 50.99 5.74
N ALA A 38 28.15 50.39 6.32
CA ALA A 38 29.15 51.14 7.07
C ALA A 38 29.98 52.11 6.19
N SER A 39 30.08 51.86 4.89
CA SER A 39 30.86 52.68 3.96
C SER A 39 30.11 53.87 3.36
N GLY A 40 28.77 53.90 3.45
CA GLY A 40 27.92 54.93 2.85
C GLY A 40 27.87 54.95 1.32
N GLN A 41 28.50 54.01 0.61
CA GLN A 41 28.58 54.01 -0.86
C GLN A 41 27.42 53.24 -1.51
N THR A 42 26.57 53.96 -2.26
CA THR A 42 25.39 53.37 -2.95
C THR A 42 25.77 52.31 -3.99
N SER A 43 26.88 52.50 -4.71
CA SER A 43 27.33 51.53 -5.73
C SER A 43 27.68 50.16 -5.13
N ARG A 44 28.36 50.15 -3.97
CA ARG A 44 28.67 48.92 -3.23
C ARG A 44 27.42 48.26 -2.67
N LEU A 45 26.45 49.05 -2.22
CA LEU A 45 25.16 48.53 -1.76
C LEU A 45 24.41 47.82 -2.88
N LEU A 46 24.28 48.46 -4.06
CA LEU A 46 23.62 47.85 -5.22
C LEU A 46 24.32 46.57 -5.68
N PHE A 47 25.66 46.54 -5.68
CA PHE A 47 26.41 45.33 -6.01
C PHE A 47 26.10 44.17 -5.06
N TRP A 48 26.17 44.38 -3.75
CA TRP A 48 25.90 43.31 -2.79
C TRP A 48 24.44 42.89 -2.73
N LEU A 49 23.50 43.82 -2.97
CA LEU A 49 22.08 43.47 -3.14
C LEU A 49 21.86 42.61 -4.39
N ALA A 50 22.58 42.88 -5.49
CA ALA A 50 22.52 42.03 -6.68
C ALA A 50 23.12 40.64 -6.43
N VAL A 51 24.23 40.54 -5.68
CA VAL A 51 24.81 39.26 -5.25
C VAL A 51 23.82 38.47 -4.38
N LEU A 52 23.17 39.13 -3.41
CA LEU A 52 22.15 38.51 -2.57
C LEU A 52 20.93 38.05 -3.38
N ALA A 53 20.46 38.85 -4.34
CA ALA A 53 19.36 38.49 -5.23
C ALA A 53 19.72 37.28 -6.11
N LEU A 54 20.96 37.21 -6.61
CA LEU A 54 21.46 36.07 -7.36
C LEU A 54 21.52 34.80 -6.49
N ASP A 55 21.98 34.91 -5.25
CA ASP A 55 21.99 33.80 -4.29
C ASP A 55 20.57 33.25 -4.04
N PHE A 56 19.60 34.14 -3.76
CA PHE A 56 18.19 33.76 -3.62
C PHE A 56 17.62 33.10 -4.87
N LEU A 57 17.98 33.57 -6.06
CA LEU A 57 17.55 32.96 -7.32
C LEU A 57 18.14 31.54 -7.46
N VAL A 58 19.44 31.38 -7.21
CA VAL A 58 20.13 30.09 -7.32
C VAL A 58 19.56 29.09 -6.31
N LEU A 59 19.48 29.45 -5.02
CA LEU A 59 18.96 28.54 -4.00
C LEU A 59 17.49 28.16 -4.27
N SER A 60 16.68 29.08 -4.81
CA SER A 60 15.28 28.80 -5.15
C SER A 60 15.15 27.83 -6.33
N LEU A 61 15.96 28.01 -7.37
CA LEU A 61 15.99 27.11 -8.53
C LEU A 61 16.50 25.72 -8.12
N CYS A 62 17.58 25.68 -7.33
CA CYS A 62 18.14 24.46 -6.77
C CYS A 62 17.10 23.68 -5.94
N TRP A 63 16.36 24.36 -5.06
CA TRP A 63 15.28 23.73 -4.30
C TRP A 63 14.18 23.20 -5.22
N ARG A 64 13.68 24.03 -6.15
CA ARG A 64 12.58 23.67 -7.06
C ARG A 64 12.92 22.46 -7.92
N PHE A 65 14.10 22.43 -8.54
CA PHE A 65 14.50 21.33 -9.41
C PHE A 65 14.96 20.11 -8.61
N GLY A 66 15.68 20.31 -7.49
CA GLY A 66 16.12 19.23 -6.62
C GLY A 66 14.96 18.43 -6.04
N THR A 67 13.99 19.12 -5.44
CA THR A 67 12.76 18.49 -4.91
C THR A 67 11.95 17.82 -6.02
N ARG A 68 11.77 18.46 -7.19
CA ARG A 68 11.04 17.87 -8.33
C ARG A 68 11.67 16.56 -8.80
N ILE A 69 12.99 16.54 -8.99
CA ILE A 69 13.71 15.33 -9.44
C ILE A 69 13.60 14.23 -8.38
N GLY A 70 13.77 14.57 -7.09
CA GLY A 70 13.64 13.64 -5.98
C GLY A 70 12.23 13.02 -5.89
N THR A 71 11.18 13.83 -5.99
CA THR A 71 9.78 13.37 -5.97
C THR A 71 9.46 12.46 -7.14
N VAL A 72 9.89 12.81 -8.36
CA VAL A 72 9.70 11.95 -9.54
C VAL A 72 10.41 10.60 -9.35
N ALA A 73 11.62 10.59 -8.82
CA ALA A 73 12.34 9.35 -8.51
C ALA A 73 11.60 8.49 -7.47
N GLY A 74 11.05 9.12 -6.42
CA GLY A 74 10.24 8.47 -5.40
C GLY A 74 8.98 7.81 -5.95
N VAL A 75 8.16 8.56 -6.69
CA VAL A 75 6.90 8.05 -7.28
C VAL A 75 7.15 6.92 -8.28
N GLN A 76 8.20 7.01 -9.09
CA GLN A 76 8.54 5.92 -10.01
C GLN A 76 9.03 4.66 -9.29
N ALA A 77 9.78 4.82 -8.20
CA ALA A 77 10.18 3.69 -7.37
C ALA A 77 8.95 3.05 -6.69
N ASP A 78 8.00 3.86 -6.20
CA ASP A 78 6.74 3.39 -5.61
C ASP A 78 5.97 2.58 -6.64
N ARG A 79 5.68 3.14 -7.82
CA ARG A 79 5.00 2.44 -8.92
C ARG A 79 5.64 1.08 -9.23
N ARG A 80 6.98 1.01 -9.31
CA ARG A 80 7.68 -0.26 -9.60
C ARG A 80 7.46 -1.30 -8.51
N LEU A 81 7.53 -0.91 -7.24
CA LEU A 81 7.29 -1.84 -6.13
C LEU A 81 5.82 -2.29 -6.09
N ARG A 82 4.86 -1.38 -6.31
CA ARG A 82 3.44 -1.75 -6.39
C ARG A 82 3.20 -2.79 -7.47
N LEU A 83 3.70 -2.53 -8.68
CA LEU A 83 3.57 -3.45 -9.80
C LEU A 83 4.24 -4.79 -9.51
N ALA A 84 5.42 -4.81 -8.89
CA ALA A 84 6.08 -6.07 -8.53
C ALA A 84 5.23 -6.92 -7.58
N VAL A 85 4.67 -6.31 -6.52
CA VAL A 85 3.80 -7.02 -5.56
C VAL A 85 2.49 -7.46 -6.23
N THR A 86 1.86 -6.60 -7.03
CA THR A 86 0.61 -6.93 -7.73
C THR A 86 0.83 -8.04 -8.76
N THR A 87 1.88 -7.97 -9.57
CA THR A 87 2.21 -9.00 -10.55
C THR A 87 2.52 -10.33 -9.85
N ARG A 88 3.24 -10.33 -8.72
CA ARG A 88 3.45 -11.54 -7.92
C ARG A 88 2.14 -12.13 -7.41
N ALA A 89 1.23 -11.27 -6.91
CA ALA A 89 -0.07 -11.69 -6.40
C ALA A 89 -1.03 -12.21 -7.48
N LEU A 90 -0.84 -11.78 -8.74
CA LEU A 90 -1.59 -12.28 -9.87
C LEU A 90 -0.96 -13.54 -10.50
N ALA A 91 0.33 -13.77 -10.29
CA ALA A 91 1.03 -14.94 -10.84
C ALA A 91 0.66 -16.25 -10.12
N GLY A 92 0.19 -16.19 -8.88
CA GLY A 92 -0.20 -17.36 -8.12
C GLY A 92 -0.62 -17.03 -6.69
N PRO A 93 -1.15 -18.02 -5.96
CA PRO A 93 -1.55 -17.85 -4.57
C PRO A 93 -0.35 -17.44 -3.69
N ILE A 94 -0.60 -16.49 -2.79
CA ILE A 94 0.35 -15.99 -1.80
C ILE A 94 -0.17 -16.43 -0.42
N ASP A 95 0.72 -16.86 0.48
CA ASP A 95 0.37 -17.19 1.86
C ASP A 95 0.19 -15.93 2.71
N MET A 96 -0.80 -15.12 2.35
CA MET A 96 -1.16 -13.88 3.01
C MET A 96 -2.65 -13.58 2.83
N LEU A 97 -3.25 -12.95 3.84
CA LEU A 97 -4.61 -12.40 3.70
C LEU A 97 -4.65 -11.35 2.57
N PRO A 98 -5.72 -11.29 1.75
CA PRO A 98 -5.82 -10.33 0.65
C PRO A 98 -5.62 -8.87 1.09
N GLY A 99 -6.12 -8.50 2.27
CA GLY A 99 -5.92 -7.17 2.85
C GLY A 99 -4.46 -6.88 3.20
N ALA A 100 -3.70 -7.90 3.61
CA ALA A 100 -2.27 -7.76 3.89
C ALA A 100 -1.49 -7.53 2.59
N VAL A 101 -1.80 -8.26 1.51
CA VAL A 101 -1.20 -8.05 0.18
C VAL A 101 -1.45 -6.62 -0.32
N VAL A 102 -2.69 -6.11 -0.18
CA VAL A 102 -3.01 -4.73 -0.53
C VAL A 102 -2.23 -3.73 0.33
N SER A 103 -2.07 -3.98 1.63
CA SER A 103 -1.26 -3.14 2.52
C SER A 103 0.21 -3.10 2.09
N VAL A 104 0.78 -4.26 1.72
CA VAL A 104 2.16 -4.36 1.22
C VAL A 104 2.32 -3.60 -0.10
N ALA A 105 1.38 -3.80 -1.04
CA ALA A 105 1.36 -3.14 -2.33
C ALA A 105 1.11 -1.62 -2.24
N THR A 106 0.65 -1.09 -1.10
CA THR A 106 0.27 0.32 -0.97
C THR A 106 1.04 1.09 0.09
N SER A 107 0.89 0.71 1.35
CA SER A 107 1.50 1.39 2.51
C SER A 107 3.00 1.11 2.59
N ASP A 108 3.39 -0.16 2.45
CA ASP A 108 4.80 -0.54 2.54
C ASP A 108 5.62 -0.05 1.35
N ALA A 109 5.08 -0.16 0.13
CA ALA A 109 5.71 0.40 -1.07
C ALA A 109 6.02 1.90 -0.90
N ARG A 110 5.08 2.67 -0.32
CA ARG A 110 5.26 4.09 -0.05
C ARG A 110 6.30 4.35 1.04
N ARG A 111 6.24 3.63 2.17
CA ARG A 111 7.21 3.78 3.27
C ARG A 111 8.64 3.45 2.83
N THR A 112 8.82 2.40 2.04
CA THR A 112 10.13 2.03 1.48
C THR A 112 10.70 3.11 0.57
N THR A 113 9.86 3.77 -0.22
CA THR A 113 10.32 4.75 -1.22
C THR A 113 10.46 6.15 -0.67
N MET A 114 9.89 6.43 0.51
CA MET A 114 10.11 7.67 1.27
C MET A 114 11.59 7.93 1.54
N VAL A 115 12.42 6.89 1.66
CA VAL A 115 13.88 7.02 1.80
C VAL A 115 14.50 7.78 0.63
N ASN A 116 13.97 7.65 -0.59
CA ASN A 116 14.46 8.39 -1.76
C ASN A 116 14.21 9.90 -1.67
N PHE A 117 13.23 10.31 -0.86
CA PHE A 117 12.97 11.72 -0.57
C PHE A 117 13.84 12.22 0.58
N VAL A 118 13.91 11.44 1.65
CA VAL A 118 14.54 11.82 2.91
C VAL A 118 16.07 11.85 2.82
N LEU A 119 16.67 10.92 2.07
CA LEU A 119 18.13 10.81 1.94
C LEU A 119 18.78 12.04 1.27
N PRO A 120 18.29 12.57 0.13
CA PRO A 120 18.82 13.82 -0.45
C PRO A 120 18.76 15.02 0.50
N HIS A 121 17.66 15.18 1.24
CA HIS A 121 17.51 16.25 2.23
C HIS A 121 18.49 16.08 3.39
N GLY A 122 18.72 14.84 3.84
CA GLY A 122 19.70 14.55 4.87
C GLY A 122 21.15 14.84 4.47
N ILE A 123 21.52 14.48 3.25
CA ILE A 123 22.85 14.81 2.70
C ILE A 123 23.01 16.33 2.62
N ALA A 124 21.99 17.03 2.11
CA ALA A 124 21.98 18.49 2.03
C ALA A 124 22.09 19.14 3.41
N ALA A 125 21.33 18.65 4.41
CA ALA A 125 21.38 19.12 5.79
C ALA A 125 22.78 18.91 6.41
N ALA A 126 23.41 17.75 6.19
CA ALA A 126 24.76 17.48 6.68
C ALA A 126 25.80 18.45 6.08
N VAL A 127 25.75 18.64 4.76
CA VAL A 127 26.66 19.57 4.09
C VAL A 127 26.39 21.01 4.52
N GLY A 128 25.13 21.43 4.62
CA GLY A 128 24.75 22.76 5.10
C GLY A 128 25.25 23.03 6.52
N ALA A 129 25.12 22.06 7.42
CA ALA A 129 25.65 22.17 8.79
C ALA A 129 27.18 22.29 8.80
N ILE A 130 27.89 21.53 7.96
CA ILE A 130 29.35 21.64 7.81
C ILE A 130 29.74 23.01 7.28
N VAL A 131 29.09 23.49 6.21
CA VAL A 131 29.34 24.82 5.62
C VAL A 131 29.12 25.92 6.65
N ALA A 132 28.00 25.89 7.37
CA ALA A 132 27.69 26.86 8.41
C ALA A 132 28.70 26.82 9.57
N GLY A 133 29.06 25.62 10.06
CA GLY A 133 30.07 25.46 11.10
C GLY A 133 31.44 25.98 10.68
N THR A 134 31.84 25.72 9.44
CA THR A 134 33.12 26.20 8.88
C THR A 134 33.12 27.72 8.71
N ALA A 135 32.02 28.30 8.21
CA ALA A 135 31.86 29.74 8.09
C ALA A 135 31.89 30.44 9.46
N LEU A 136 31.25 29.86 10.48
CA LEU A 136 31.27 30.38 11.85
C LEU A 136 32.67 30.39 12.46
N LEU A 137 33.41 29.30 12.31
CA LEU A 137 34.79 29.21 12.80
C LEU A 137 35.71 30.22 12.09
N ALA A 138 35.47 30.50 10.81
CA ALA A 138 36.19 31.50 10.06
C ALA A 138 35.84 32.94 10.49
N VAL A 139 34.61 33.19 10.94
CA VAL A 139 34.17 34.51 11.44
C VAL A 139 34.76 34.81 12.81
N SER A 140 34.61 33.89 13.77
CA SER A 140 35.16 34.05 15.12
C SER A 140 35.26 32.70 15.81
N ILE A 141 36.48 32.32 16.23
CA ILE A 141 36.72 31.07 16.96
C ILE A 141 35.83 30.92 18.21
N PRO A 142 35.67 31.94 19.09
CA PRO A 142 34.80 31.81 20.26
C PRO A 142 33.33 31.50 19.92
N LEU A 143 32.75 32.21 18.94
CA LEU A 143 31.38 31.96 18.48
C LEU A 143 31.24 30.62 17.74
N GLY A 144 32.21 30.27 16.90
CA GLY A 144 32.23 28.98 16.22
C GLY A 144 32.31 27.81 17.20
N LEU A 145 33.18 27.89 18.21
CA LEU A 145 33.26 26.89 19.28
C LEU A 145 31.99 26.83 20.12
N LEU A 146 31.40 27.99 20.47
CA LEU A 146 30.12 28.05 21.19
C LEU A 146 29.03 27.27 20.45
N ILE A 147 28.97 27.41 19.12
CA ILE A 147 27.95 26.76 18.31
C ILE A 147 28.28 25.26 18.10
N VAL A 148 29.52 24.94 17.74
CA VAL A 148 29.96 23.55 17.53
C VAL A 148 29.85 22.72 18.82
N LEU A 149 30.16 23.30 19.99
CA LEU A 149 30.04 22.63 21.28
C LEU A 149 28.64 22.72 21.87
N GLY A 150 27.87 23.77 21.57
CA GLY A 150 26.50 23.94 22.05
C GLY A 150 25.46 23.10 21.28
N THR A 151 25.74 22.78 20.02
CA THR A 151 24.82 22.01 19.16
C THR A 151 24.63 20.55 19.62
N PRO A 152 25.67 19.75 19.96
CA PRO A 152 25.48 18.37 20.39
C PRO A 152 24.66 18.21 21.69
N PRO A 153 24.88 18.99 22.76
CA PRO A 153 24.02 18.99 23.93
C PRO A 153 22.57 19.39 23.62
N LEU A 154 22.37 20.37 22.74
CA LEU A 154 21.05 20.79 22.29
C LEU A 154 20.34 19.64 21.54
N LEU A 155 21.02 18.97 20.62
CA LEU A 155 20.52 17.78 19.94
C LEU A 155 20.19 16.64 20.90
N LEU A 156 21.06 16.38 21.87
CA LEU A 156 20.85 15.34 22.88
C LEU A 156 19.60 15.65 23.71
N LEU A 157 19.43 16.90 24.13
CA LEU A 157 18.25 17.35 24.86
C LEU A 157 16.98 17.16 24.02
N VAL A 158 16.98 17.63 22.76
CA VAL A 158 15.83 17.45 21.85
C VAL A 158 15.48 15.97 21.67
N ARG A 159 16.47 15.09 21.51
CA ARG A 159 16.27 13.64 21.41
C ARG A 159 15.71 13.02 22.69
N LEU A 160 16.22 13.41 23.85
CA LEU A 160 15.71 12.93 25.15
C LEU A 160 14.25 13.36 25.35
N MET A 161 13.87 14.53 24.85
CA MET A 161 12.50 15.04 24.90
C MET A 161 11.56 14.36 23.89
N SER A 162 12.05 13.91 22.74
CA SER A 162 11.22 13.24 21.71
C SER A 162 10.94 11.77 22.01
N MET A 163 11.84 11.07 22.71
CA MET A 163 11.77 9.62 22.90
C MET A 163 10.51 9.12 23.66
N PRO A 164 10.00 9.81 24.71
CA PRO A 164 8.75 9.42 25.37
C PRO A 164 7.53 9.57 24.46
N LEU A 165 7.58 10.49 23.50
CA LEU A 165 6.50 10.76 22.57
C LEU A 165 6.38 9.65 21.53
N GLU A 166 7.51 9.23 20.96
CA GLU A 166 7.58 8.12 19.99
C GLU A 166 6.99 6.82 20.57
N ARG A 167 7.31 6.49 21.83
CA ARG A 167 6.77 5.29 22.50
C ARG A 167 5.26 5.36 22.75
N ARG A 168 4.71 6.54 23.00
CA ARG A 168 3.29 6.73 23.31
C ARG A 168 2.41 6.89 22.06
N SER A 169 2.99 7.33 20.94
CA SER A 169 2.28 7.47 19.65
C SER A 169 1.66 6.16 19.16
N SER A 170 2.33 5.02 19.34
CA SER A 170 1.81 3.71 18.91
C SER A 170 0.50 3.34 19.62
N ALA A 171 0.45 3.54 20.95
CA ALA A 171 -0.74 3.25 21.75
C ALA A 171 -1.93 4.19 21.42
N GLN A 172 -1.68 5.38 20.87
CA GLN A 172 -2.73 6.25 20.34
C GLN A 172 -3.28 5.70 19.02
N GLN A 173 -2.41 5.28 18.09
CA GLN A 173 -2.83 4.76 16.79
C GLN A 173 -3.69 3.50 16.93
N GLU A 174 -3.37 2.63 17.88
CA GLU A 174 -4.14 1.42 18.19
C GLU A 174 -5.57 1.75 18.64
N ARG A 175 -5.74 2.65 19.62
CA ARG A 175 -7.09 3.07 20.08
C ARG A 175 -7.92 3.78 19.01
N ALA A 176 -7.26 4.53 18.12
CA ALA A 176 -7.93 5.14 16.98
C ALA A 176 -8.38 4.09 15.96
N ALA A 177 -7.57 3.06 15.73
CA ALA A 177 -7.92 1.92 14.88
C ALA A 177 -9.10 1.12 15.47
N ASP A 178 -9.12 0.88 16.78
CA ASP A 178 -10.24 0.23 17.47
C ASP A 178 -11.56 0.98 17.28
N ALA A 179 -11.53 2.32 17.42
CA ALA A 179 -12.70 3.16 17.21
C ALA A 179 -13.20 3.09 15.76
N ALA A 180 -12.30 3.11 14.78
CA ALA A 180 -12.62 2.99 13.36
C ALA A 180 -13.15 1.58 12.99
N GLY A 181 -12.58 0.53 13.60
CA GLY A 181 -13.04 -0.85 13.45
C GLY A 181 -14.47 -1.02 13.93
N VAL A 182 -14.78 -0.55 15.14
CA VAL A 182 -16.16 -0.60 15.68
C VAL A 182 -17.12 0.22 14.82
N ALA A 183 -16.72 1.39 14.33
CA ALA A 183 -17.57 2.16 13.41
C ALA A 183 -17.89 1.37 12.12
N THR A 184 -16.89 0.68 11.56
CA THR A 184 -17.05 -0.15 10.36
C THR A 184 -18.00 -1.33 10.61
N ASP A 185 -17.85 -2.00 11.75
CA ASP A 185 -18.72 -3.12 12.15
C ASP A 185 -20.16 -2.68 12.34
N LEU A 186 -20.38 -1.51 12.95
CA LEU A 186 -21.71 -0.94 13.13
C LEU A 186 -22.39 -0.59 11.80
N VAL A 187 -21.64 -0.02 10.86
CA VAL A 187 -22.16 0.31 9.52
C VAL A 187 -22.50 -0.98 8.74
N ARG A 188 -21.63 -1.99 8.79
CA ARG A 188 -21.89 -3.30 8.15
C ARG A 188 -23.08 -4.02 8.80
N GLY A 189 -23.19 -3.97 10.12
CA GLY A 189 -24.20 -4.64 10.92
C GLY A 189 -25.52 -3.87 11.09
N VAL A 190 -25.68 -2.70 10.46
CA VAL A 190 -26.82 -1.80 10.74
C VAL A 190 -28.18 -2.47 10.51
N ARG A 191 -28.29 -3.34 9.49
CA ARG A 191 -29.54 -4.09 9.22
C ARG A 191 -29.86 -5.08 10.35
N ILE A 192 -28.85 -5.80 10.83
CA ILE A 192 -29.00 -6.77 11.91
C ILE A 192 -29.35 -6.03 13.21
N LEU A 193 -28.65 -4.94 13.51
CA LEU A 193 -28.89 -4.10 14.69
C LEU A 193 -30.32 -3.53 14.73
N LYS A 194 -30.85 -3.09 13.58
CA LYS A 194 -32.25 -2.68 13.44
C LYS A 194 -33.23 -3.84 13.66
N GLY A 195 -32.90 -5.03 13.15
CA GLY A 195 -33.73 -6.23 13.30
C GLY A 195 -33.90 -6.68 14.76
N ILE A 196 -32.89 -6.47 15.61
CA ILE A 196 -32.92 -6.81 17.04
C ILE A 196 -33.18 -5.62 17.98
N GLY A 197 -33.39 -4.41 17.43
CA GLY A 197 -33.67 -3.18 18.21
C GLY A 197 -32.52 -2.71 19.12
N ALA A 198 -31.27 -3.05 18.80
CA ALA A 198 -30.10 -2.82 19.65
C ALA A 198 -29.33 -1.51 19.34
N GLU A 199 -29.90 -0.59 18.59
CA GLU A 199 -29.19 0.60 18.08
C GLU A 199 -28.69 1.51 19.22
N ARG A 200 -29.47 1.64 20.30
CA ARG A 200 -29.08 2.46 21.46
C ARG A 200 -27.87 1.88 22.19
N ALA A 201 -27.82 0.57 22.37
CA ALA A 201 -26.70 -0.12 23.01
C ALA A 201 -25.43 -0.02 22.14
N ALA A 202 -25.60 -0.18 20.83
CA ALA A 202 -24.53 -0.04 19.85
C ALA A 202 -23.94 1.39 19.82
N LEU A 203 -24.79 2.41 19.81
CA LEU A 203 -24.38 3.82 19.87
C LEU A 203 -23.71 4.16 21.20
N ALA A 204 -24.20 3.63 22.33
CA ALA A 204 -23.58 3.83 23.64
C ALA A 204 -22.16 3.24 23.69
N ARG A 205 -21.97 2.02 23.15
CA ARG A 205 -20.67 1.37 23.04
C ARG A 205 -19.71 2.20 22.18
N TYR A 206 -20.16 2.68 21.02
CA TYR A 206 -19.34 3.53 20.15
C TYR A 206 -18.95 4.85 20.83
N ARG A 207 -19.88 5.53 21.50
CA ARG A 207 -19.59 6.78 22.23
C ARG A 207 -18.52 6.59 23.30
N ARG A 208 -18.50 5.45 24.00
CA ARG A 208 -17.46 5.15 25.00
C ARG A 208 -16.08 5.02 24.34
N ILE A 209 -15.97 4.18 23.31
CA ILE A 209 -14.71 3.92 22.60
C ILE A 209 -14.21 5.21 21.92
N SER A 210 -15.11 5.98 21.30
CA SER A 210 -14.80 7.28 20.71
C SER A 210 -14.24 8.27 21.73
N ARG A 211 -14.82 8.33 22.95
CA ARG A 211 -14.30 9.20 24.03
C ARG A 211 -12.96 8.72 24.57
N GLU A 212 -12.72 7.43 24.66
CA GLU A 212 -11.42 6.87 25.04
C GLU A 212 -10.34 7.23 24.01
N SER A 213 -10.65 7.09 22.72
CA SER A 213 -9.78 7.55 21.62
C SER A 213 -9.53 9.06 21.68
N LEU A 214 -10.57 9.87 21.92
CA LEU A 214 -10.42 11.32 22.08
C LEU A 214 -9.49 11.67 23.25
N ARG A 215 -9.67 11.08 24.42
CA ARG A 215 -8.82 11.33 25.59
C ARG A 215 -7.37 10.93 25.33
N ALA A 216 -7.15 9.77 24.72
CA ALA A 216 -5.82 9.33 24.33
C ALA A 216 -5.16 10.31 23.35
N THR A 217 -5.91 10.75 22.32
CA THR A 217 -5.45 11.74 21.35
C THR A 217 -5.10 13.06 22.03
N LEU A 218 -5.99 13.61 22.87
CA LEU A 218 -5.74 14.87 23.58
C LEU A 218 -4.52 14.79 24.51
N HIS A 219 -4.30 13.66 25.18
CA HIS A 219 -3.10 13.47 26.00
C HIS A 219 -1.81 13.45 25.17
N THR A 220 -1.80 12.77 24.02
CA THR A 220 -0.64 12.78 23.12
C THR A 220 -0.44 14.16 22.50
N THR A 221 -1.48 14.80 21.97
CA THR A 221 -1.38 16.14 21.37
C THR A 221 -0.90 17.19 22.38
N ARG A 222 -1.29 17.10 23.66
CA ARG A 222 -0.71 17.95 24.71
C ARG A 222 0.77 17.69 24.94
N ALA A 223 1.21 16.44 24.88
CA ALA A 223 2.63 16.09 24.97
C ALA A 223 3.42 16.58 23.74
N GLU A 224 2.87 16.46 22.52
CA GLU A 224 3.45 17.02 21.29
C GLU A 224 3.58 18.54 21.34
N ALA A 225 2.53 19.22 21.83
CA ALA A 225 2.54 20.66 22.03
C ALA A 225 3.58 21.08 23.07
N GLY A 226 3.67 20.36 24.20
CA GLY A 226 4.69 20.59 25.22
C GLY A 226 6.11 20.37 24.71
N TYR A 227 6.34 19.32 23.91
CA TYR A 227 7.61 19.08 23.22
C TYR A 227 7.96 20.23 22.28
N SER A 228 7.02 20.63 21.41
CA SER A 228 7.23 21.73 20.46
C SER A 228 7.55 23.04 21.17
N ALA A 229 6.82 23.36 22.24
CA ALA A 229 7.06 24.54 23.06
C ALA A 229 8.47 24.50 23.70
N ALA A 230 8.89 23.34 24.22
CA ALA A 230 10.21 23.21 24.81
C ALA A 230 11.34 23.34 23.78
N VAL A 231 11.19 22.80 22.57
CA VAL A 231 12.16 22.97 21.48
C VAL A 231 12.30 24.46 21.12
N ILE A 232 11.19 25.20 21.04
CA ILE A 232 11.22 26.66 20.80
C ILE A 232 11.99 27.38 21.93
N VAL A 233 11.72 27.05 23.19
CA VAL A 233 12.41 27.67 24.33
C VAL A 233 13.90 27.34 24.34
N VAL A 234 14.29 26.09 24.12
CA VAL A 234 15.70 25.66 24.08
C VAL A 234 16.45 26.38 22.96
N ASN A 235 15.87 26.43 21.75
CA ASN A 235 16.46 27.15 20.62
C ASN A 235 16.55 28.66 20.89
N GLY A 236 15.52 29.24 21.51
CA GLY A 236 15.49 30.65 21.89
C GLY A 236 16.56 31.01 22.93
N VAL A 237 16.75 30.17 23.96
CA VAL A 237 17.81 30.34 24.95
C VAL A 237 19.19 30.22 24.30
N PHE A 238 19.38 29.22 23.43
CA PHE A 238 20.64 29.07 22.70
C PHE A 238 20.96 30.30 21.83
N LEU A 239 19.97 30.81 21.08
CA LEU A 239 20.11 32.03 20.29
C LEU A 239 20.41 33.25 21.17
N ALA A 240 19.77 33.37 22.33
CA ALA A 240 20.02 34.45 23.28
C ALA A 240 21.47 34.40 23.82
N ILE A 241 22.00 33.20 24.10
CA ILE A 241 23.41 33.03 24.51
C ILE A 241 24.35 33.46 23.39
N VAL A 242 24.10 33.02 22.14
CA VAL A 242 24.90 33.43 20.97
C VAL A 242 24.87 34.94 20.79
N ALA A 243 23.69 35.56 20.90
CA ALA A 243 23.53 37.01 20.79
C ALA A 243 24.25 37.76 21.93
N LEU A 244 24.20 37.25 23.16
CA LEU A 244 24.87 37.87 24.32
C LEU A 244 26.40 37.79 24.19
N VAL A 245 26.93 36.62 23.84
CA VAL A 245 28.38 36.40 23.65
C VAL A 245 28.88 37.21 22.46
N GLY A 246 28.17 37.14 21.33
CA GLY A 246 28.50 37.90 20.13
C GLY A 246 28.42 39.41 20.36
N GLY A 247 27.39 39.88 21.07
CA GLY A 247 27.24 41.28 21.43
C GLY A 247 28.39 41.78 22.31
N ARG A 248 28.85 40.98 23.27
CA ARG A 248 30.04 41.31 24.07
C ARG A 248 31.32 41.36 23.23
N LEU A 249 31.51 40.43 22.30
CA LEU A 249 32.67 40.42 21.39
C LEU A 249 32.66 41.60 20.41
N ALA A 250 31.47 42.03 19.98
CA ALA A 250 31.31 43.21 19.14
C ALA A 250 31.59 44.48 19.95
N ALA A 251 31.10 44.56 21.19
CA ALA A 251 31.37 45.68 22.10
C ALA A 251 32.86 45.80 22.47
N SER A 252 33.60 44.69 22.53
CA SER A 252 35.05 44.69 22.72
C SER A 252 35.85 44.98 21.44
N GLY A 253 35.18 45.20 20.31
CA GLY A 253 35.81 45.44 19.01
C GLY A 253 36.49 44.21 18.40
N SER A 254 36.27 43.02 18.96
CA SER A 254 36.87 41.76 18.50
C SER A 254 36.20 41.21 17.24
N ILE A 255 34.94 41.58 17.01
CA ILE A 255 34.18 41.28 15.79
C ILE A 255 33.44 42.51 15.30
N THR A 256 33.14 42.57 14.00
CA THR A 256 32.31 43.61 13.39
C THR A 256 30.82 43.37 13.65
N VAL A 257 29.99 44.40 13.39
CA VAL A 257 28.52 44.27 13.42
C VAL A 257 28.04 43.26 12.37
N GLY A 258 28.63 43.26 11.17
CA GLY A 258 28.30 42.28 10.13
C GLY A 258 28.66 40.84 10.53
N GLN A 259 29.80 40.64 11.19
CA GLN A 259 30.20 39.33 11.73
C GLN A 259 29.25 38.85 12.84
N LEU A 260 28.77 39.74 13.71
CA LEU A 260 27.75 39.42 14.71
C LEU A 260 26.43 38.97 14.04
N VAL A 261 25.94 39.73 13.05
CA VAL A 261 24.71 39.39 12.33
C VAL A 261 24.85 38.07 11.57
N SER A 262 26.03 37.83 10.96
CA SER A 262 26.33 36.55 10.29
C SER A 262 26.28 35.39 11.26
N ALA A 263 26.92 35.53 12.43
CA ALA A 263 26.97 34.47 13.44
C ALA A 263 25.59 34.17 14.03
N ALA A 264 24.79 35.20 14.32
CA ALA A 264 23.42 35.02 14.79
C ALA A 264 22.53 34.34 13.74
N GLY A 265 22.63 34.75 12.47
CA GLY A 265 21.87 34.12 11.39
C GLY A 265 22.28 32.68 11.10
N LEU A 266 23.58 32.37 11.13
CA LEU A 266 24.08 30.99 11.00
C LEU A 266 23.65 30.09 12.17
N ALA A 267 23.54 30.64 13.38
CA ALA A 267 23.01 29.90 14.53
C ALA A 267 21.52 29.55 14.36
N VAL A 268 20.72 30.48 13.83
CA VAL A 268 19.31 30.21 13.48
C VAL A 268 19.20 29.18 12.35
N PHE A 269 20.01 29.34 11.31
CA PHE A 269 20.06 28.43 10.16
C PHE A 269 20.30 26.97 10.59
N LEU A 270 21.23 26.73 11.52
CA LEU A 270 21.57 25.38 11.98
C LEU A 270 20.37 24.61 12.56
N VAL A 271 19.34 25.29 13.07
CA VAL A 271 18.14 24.63 13.60
C VAL A 271 17.45 23.75 12.53
N GLY A 272 17.41 24.19 11.27
CA GLY A 272 16.76 23.45 10.17
C GLY A 272 17.40 22.09 9.88
N PRO A 273 18.70 22.03 9.54
CA PRO A 273 19.43 20.79 9.35
C PRO A 273 19.33 19.82 10.53
N LEU A 274 19.37 20.34 11.77
CA LEU A 274 19.30 19.54 12.98
C LEU A 274 17.95 18.81 13.13
N ASN A 275 16.85 19.49 12.82
CA ASN A 275 15.51 18.87 12.81
C ASN A 275 15.39 17.76 11.75
N THR A 276 16.04 17.95 10.59
CA THR A 276 15.99 16.99 9.48
C THR A 276 16.60 15.62 9.87
N PHE A 277 17.65 15.60 10.70
CA PHE A 277 18.28 14.35 11.14
C PHE A 277 17.36 13.44 11.99
N GLY A 278 16.45 14.03 12.76
CA GLY A 278 15.46 13.28 13.53
C GLY A 278 14.53 12.47 12.61
N GLU A 279 14.02 13.11 11.56
CA GLU A 279 13.09 12.50 10.61
C GLU A 279 13.73 11.37 9.79
N ILE A 280 15.02 11.51 9.44
CA ILE A 280 15.74 10.51 8.63
C ILE A 280 15.81 9.16 9.32
N THR A 281 16.09 9.14 10.62
CA THR A 281 16.29 7.89 11.36
C THR A 281 15.00 7.07 11.40
N ALA A 282 13.87 7.72 11.68
CA ALA A 282 12.56 7.08 11.68
C ALA A 282 12.16 6.58 10.28
N ALA A 283 12.39 7.40 9.24
CA ALA A 283 12.08 7.03 7.85
C ALA A 283 12.92 5.83 7.36
N LEU A 284 14.21 5.78 7.71
CA LEU A 284 15.09 4.66 7.36
C LEU A 284 14.67 3.36 8.04
N ALA A 285 14.34 3.41 9.34
CA ALA A 285 13.87 2.25 10.09
C ALA A 285 12.56 1.70 9.51
N ALA A 286 11.56 2.57 9.32
CA ALA A 286 10.28 2.19 8.72
C ALA A 286 10.44 1.66 7.29
N GLY A 287 11.26 2.34 6.48
CA GLY A 287 11.53 1.96 5.10
C GLY A 287 12.20 0.59 4.98
N ARG A 288 13.14 0.27 5.88
CA ARG A 288 13.81 -1.04 5.95
C ARG A 288 12.85 -2.17 6.34
N ALA A 289 12.01 -1.96 7.35
CA ALA A 289 11.02 -2.96 7.76
C ALA A 289 9.99 -3.24 6.64
N SER A 290 9.47 -2.19 5.99
CA SER A 290 8.58 -2.32 4.85
C SER A 290 9.26 -2.99 3.64
N ALA A 291 10.54 -2.70 3.38
CA ALA A 291 11.28 -3.36 2.31
C ALA A 291 11.45 -4.86 2.55
N GLY A 292 11.65 -5.27 3.82
CA GLY A 292 11.69 -6.68 4.22
C GLY A 292 10.39 -7.41 3.88
N ARG A 293 9.24 -6.84 4.25
CA ARG A 293 7.93 -7.42 3.90
C ARG A 293 7.69 -7.52 2.39
N ILE A 294 8.06 -6.49 1.64
CA ILE A 294 7.94 -6.54 0.17
C ILE A 294 8.83 -7.65 -0.42
N ALA A 295 10.06 -7.76 0.06
CA ALA A 295 10.99 -8.79 -0.41
C ALA A 295 10.49 -10.20 -0.07
N GLU A 296 9.91 -10.39 1.12
CA GLU A 296 9.26 -11.62 1.54
C GLU A 296 8.08 -11.95 0.62
N THR A 297 7.14 -11.02 0.39
CA THR A 297 5.98 -11.24 -0.48
C THR A 297 6.38 -11.54 -1.93
N VAL A 298 7.32 -10.78 -2.50
CA VAL A 298 7.79 -10.99 -3.88
C VAL A 298 8.63 -12.27 -4.01
N GLY A 299 9.35 -12.64 -2.95
CA GLY A 299 10.23 -13.80 -2.91
C GLY A 299 9.58 -15.10 -2.45
N GLN A 300 8.30 -15.09 -2.06
CA GLN A 300 7.58 -16.32 -1.74
C GLN A 300 7.64 -17.26 -2.96
N PRO A 301 8.04 -18.53 -2.81
CA PRO A 301 7.96 -19.50 -3.89
C PRO A 301 6.51 -19.64 -4.32
N ASP A 302 6.27 -20.01 -5.57
CA ASP A 302 4.94 -20.46 -5.96
C ASP A 302 4.58 -21.66 -5.09
N ILE A 303 3.36 -21.69 -4.56
CA ILE A 303 2.91 -22.77 -3.68
C ILE A 303 3.12 -24.08 -4.44
N ALA A 304 4.06 -24.91 -3.97
CA ALA A 304 4.27 -26.24 -4.49
C ALA A 304 2.93 -26.97 -4.33
N ALA A 305 2.36 -27.41 -5.45
CA ALA A 305 1.20 -28.26 -5.42
C ALA A 305 1.58 -29.52 -4.64
N ASP A 306 1.02 -29.72 -3.44
CA ASP A 306 0.86 -31.08 -2.96
C ASP A 306 0.00 -31.77 -4.03
N SER A 307 0.67 -32.56 -4.86
CA SER A 307 0.13 -33.08 -6.11
C SER A 307 -0.86 -34.18 -5.78
N VAL A 308 -2.11 -33.80 -5.55
CA VAL A 308 -3.22 -34.74 -5.73
C VAL A 308 -3.34 -34.98 -7.23
N GLU A 309 -2.64 -35.99 -7.72
CA GLU A 309 -2.73 -36.41 -9.12
C GLU A 309 -4.04 -37.16 -9.33
N ILE A 310 -4.98 -36.51 -10.03
CA ILE A 310 -6.07 -37.24 -10.70
C ILE A 310 -5.52 -37.70 -12.04
N ALA A 311 -5.46 -39.02 -12.26
CA ALA A 311 -5.14 -39.55 -13.58
C ALA A 311 -6.30 -39.22 -14.54
N MET A 312 -6.08 -38.30 -15.48
CA MET A 312 -7.09 -37.79 -16.42
C MET A 312 -6.72 -38.19 -17.84
N ALA A 313 -7.65 -38.79 -18.57
CA ALA A 313 -7.49 -38.99 -20.01
C ALA A 313 -7.81 -37.69 -20.77
N GLU A 314 -7.22 -37.55 -21.96
CA GLU A 314 -7.49 -36.42 -22.84
C GLU A 314 -8.96 -36.44 -23.28
N GLY A 315 -9.67 -35.32 -23.11
CA GLY A 315 -11.09 -35.21 -23.44
C GLY A 315 -12.07 -35.84 -22.44
N GLU A 316 -11.58 -36.37 -21.31
CA GLU A 316 -12.42 -37.06 -20.32
C GLU A 316 -13.27 -36.09 -19.48
N PHE A 317 -14.54 -36.44 -19.26
CA PHE A 317 -15.43 -35.78 -18.30
C PHE A 317 -15.48 -36.57 -17.00
N VAL A 318 -14.74 -36.10 -15.98
CA VAL A 318 -14.56 -36.77 -14.69
C VAL A 318 -15.31 -36.03 -13.60
N CYS A 319 -16.11 -36.73 -12.81
CA CYS A 319 -16.69 -36.17 -11.60
C CYS A 319 -15.97 -36.67 -10.34
N VAL A 320 -15.83 -35.81 -9.33
CA VAL A 320 -15.21 -36.14 -8.04
C VAL A 320 -16.20 -35.84 -6.93
N VAL A 321 -16.48 -36.84 -6.11
CA VAL A 321 -17.31 -36.69 -4.89
C VAL A 321 -16.38 -36.71 -3.69
N THR A 322 -16.32 -35.61 -2.94
CA THR A 322 -15.48 -35.48 -1.73
C THR A 322 -16.08 -34.47 -0.75
N GLU A 323 -15.90 -34.72 0.55
CA GLU A 323 -16.27 -33.78 1.61
C GLU A 323 -15.23 -32.66 1.80
N GLU A 324 -13.99 -32.87 1.36
CA GLU A 324 -12.88 -31.91 1.50
C GLU A 324 -12.30 -31.51 0.14
N PRO A 325 -12.96 -30.63 -0.62
CA PRO A 325 -12.52 -30.25 -1.96
C PRO A 325 -11.32 -29.30 -1.97
N ALA A 326 -11.02 -28.63 -0.84
CA ALA A 326 -10.04 -27.55 -0.79
C ALA A 326 -8.59 -27.97 -1.13
N PRO A 327 -8.04 -29.09 -0.63
CA PRO A 327 -6.69 -29.53 -1.00
C PRO A 327 -6.57 -29.83 -2.50
N LEU A 328 -7.56 -30.54 -3.06
CA LEU A 328 -7.61 -30.89 -4.48
C LEU A 328 -7.67 -29.65 -5.37
N LEU A 329 -8.57 -28.70 -5.05
CA LEU A 329 -8.71 -27.45 -5.80
C LEU A 329 -7.42 -26.62 -5.78
N ARG A 330 -6.71 -26.58 -4.65
CA ARG A 330 -5.42 -25.88 -4.55
C ARG A 330 -4.35 -26.53 -5.42
N GLY A 331 -4.25 -27.87 -5.40
CA GLY A 331 -3.28 -28.60 -6.22
C GLY A 331 -3.52 -28.42 -7.71
N LEU A 332 -4.79 -28.47 -8.14
CA LEU A 332 -5.17 -28.25 -9.53
C LEU A 332 -4.99 -26.78 -9.97
N ALA A 333 -5.30 -25.80 -9.11
CA ALA A 333 -5.15 -24.38 -9.41
C ALA A 333 -3.70 -23.91 -9.55
N ALA A 334 -2.74 -24.66 -9.03
CA ALA A 334 -1.31 -24.36 -9.17
C ALA A 334 -0.76 -24.71 -10.57
N ARG A 335 -1.49 -25.49 -11.36
CA ARG A 335 -1.08 -25.89 -12.71
C ARG A 335 -1.48 -24.80 -13.72
N SER A 336 -0.54 -24.44 -14.60
CA SER A 336 -0.75 -23.38 -15.60
C SER A 336 -1.67 -23.78 -16.77
N ASP A 337 -1.89 -25.07 -16.99
CA ASP A 337 -2.77 -25.63 -18.03
C ASP A 337 -4.21 -25.87 -17.53
N VAL A 338 -4.49 -25.56 -16.27
CA VAL A 338 -5.78 -25.79 -15.60
C VAL A 338 -6.45 -24.46 -15.26
N LEU A 339 -7.73 -24.33 -15.60
CA LEU A 339 -8.58 -23.26 -15.07
C LEU A 339 -9.52 -23.85 -14.01
N VAL A 340 -9.51 -23.27 -12.80
CA VAL A 340 -10.41 -23.66 -11.72
C VAL A 340 -11.49 -22.61 -11.53
N SER A 341 -12.75 -23.00 -11.75
CA SER A 341 -13.92 -22.18 -11.43
C SER A 341 -14.43 -22.52 -10.03
N PRO A 342 -14.31 -21.62 -9.03
CA PRO A 342 -14.71 -21.89 -7.66
C PRO A 342 -16.24 -21.85 -7.49
N HIS A 343 -16.74 -22.54 -6.46
CA HIS A 343 -18.16 -22.56 -6.08
C HIS A 343 -18.73 -21.17 -5.78
N HIS A 344 -17.96 -20.33 -5.09
CA HIS A 344 -18.31 -18.92 -4.89
C HIS A 344 -17.66 -18.06 -5.96
N ALA A 345 -18.40 -17.81 -7.03
CA ALA A 345 -17.92 -16.97 -8.10
C ALA A 345 -17.95 -15.48 -7.72
N ASP A 346 -16.76 -14.85 -7.72
CA ASP A 346 -16.66 -13.41 -7.75
C ASP A 346 -16.90 -12.90 -9.18
N LEU A 347 -17.79 -11.93 -9.29
CA LEU A 347 -18.05 -11.17 -10.51
C LEU A 347 -17.43 -9.77 -10.39
N PHE A 348 -16.93 -9.29 -11.51
CA PHE A 348 -16.38 -7.95 -11.65
C PHE A 348 -17.49 -6.91 -11.74
N ALA A 349 -17.19 -5.69 -11.32
CA ALA A 349 -18.05 -4.54 -11.60
C ALA A 349 -18.06 -4.29 -13.12
N GLY A 350 -19.26 -4.16 -13.70
CA GLY A 350 -19.46 -4.09 -15.16
C GLY A 350 -20.85 -4.60 -15.52
N THR A 351 -21.05 -5.07 -16.74
CA THR A 351 -22.30 -5.75 -17.15
C THR A 351 -22.18 -7.27 -17.05
N ILE A 352 -23.31 -7.98 -17.16
CA ILE A 352 -23.32 -9.44 -17.25
C ILE A 352 -22.50 -9.89 -18.47
N ILE A 353 -22.72 -9.28 -19.63
CA ILE A 353 -21.96 -9.63 -20.83
C ILE A 353 -20.45 -9.41 -20.64
N ASP A 354 -20.04 -8.29 -20.03
CA ASP A 354 -18.61 -8.02 -19.77
C ASP A 354 -17.98 -9.10 -18.87
N ASN A 355 -18.73 -9.58 -17.87
CA ASN A 355 -18.29 -10.67 -17.02
C ASN A 355 -18.15 -11.97 -17.79
N VAL A 356 -19.16 -12.33 -18.59
CA VAL A 356 -19.16 -13.57 -19.37
C VAL A 356 -18.02 -13.58 -20.41
N THR A 357 -17.81 -12.47 -21.12
CA THR A 357 -16.81 -12.39 -22.20
C THR A 357 -15.40 -12.04 -21.75
N ALA A 358 -15.18 -11.80 -20.45
CA ALA A 358 -13.89 -11.34 -19.91
C ALA A 358 -12.69 -12.22 -20.29
N ALA A 359 -12.92 -13.52 -20.47
CA ALA A 359 -11.90 -14.51 -20.80
C ALA A 359 -12.21 -15.27 -22.10
N ALA A 360 -13.10 -14.76 -22.96
CA ALA A 360 -13.59 -15.52 -24.12
C ALA A 360 -12.49 -15.86 -25.13
N ALA A 361 -12.38 -17.14 -25.46
CA ALA A 361 -11.50 -17.62 -26.52
C ALA A 361 -12.10 -17.25 -27.89
N PRO A 362 -11.28 -16.82 -28.88
CA PRO A 362 -11.79 -16.26 -30.15
C PRO A 362 -12.67 -17.22 -30.97
N HIS A 363 -12.48 -18.53 -30.83
CA HIS A 363 -13.21 -19.56 -31.58
C HIS A 363 -14.54 -19.97 -30.94
N MET A 364 -14.82 -19.53 -29.72
CA MET A 364 -16.01 -19.94 -28.98
C MET A 364 -17.22 -19.07 -29.31
N ASN A 365 -18.39 -19.70 -29.46
CA ASN A 365 -19.65 -19.00 -29.65
C ASN A 365 -20.26 -18.59 -28.31
N ALA A 366 -20.16 -17.30 -27.96
CA ALA A 366 -20.68 -16.77 -26.70
C ALA A 366 -22.18 -17.05 -26.49
N THR A 367 -23.00 -16.98 -27.54
CA THR A 367 -24.45 -17.21 -27.42
C THR A 367 -24.76 -18.66 -27.06
N GLU A 368 -24.06 -19.60 -27.68
CA GLU A 368 -24.22 -21.03 -27.42
C GLU A 368 -23.77 -21.39 -25.99
N VAL A 369 -22.62 -20.88 -25.56
CA VAL A 369 -22.12 -21.09 -24.20
C VAL A 369 -23.01 -20.45 -23.15
N MET A 370 -23.53 -19.24 -23.40
CA MET A 370 -24.46 -18.58 -22.47
C MET A 370 -25.74 -19.40 -22.30
N ARG A 371 -26.26 -20.00 -23.36
CA ARG A 371 -27.42 -20.90 -23.31
C ARG A 371 -27.10 -22.19 -22.55
N ALA A 372 -25.95 -22.82 -22.84
CA ALA A 372 -25.50 -24.02 -22.15
C ALA A 372 -25.32 -23.81 -20.63
N ALA A 373 -24.93 -22.61 -20.21
CA ALA A 373 -24.78 -22.25 -18.81
C ALA A 373 -26.07 -21.67 -18.16
N GLY A 374 -27.18 -21.53 -18.91
CA GLY A 374 -28.43 -20.96 -18.43
C GLY A 374 -28.38 -19.45 -18.10
N VAL A 375 -27.51 -18.69 -18.78
CA VAL A 375 -27.36 -17.23 -18.61
C VAL A 375 -28.47 -16.46 -19.34
N ASP A 376 -29.04 -17.03 -20.40
CA ASP A 376 -30.25 -16.54 -21.06
C ASP A 376 -31.41 -16.37 -20.06
N GLN A 377 -31.68 -17.38 -19.25
CA GLN A 377 -32.70 -17.30 -18.19
C GLN A 377 -32.36 -16.25 -17.12
N VAL A 378 -31.07 -16.01 -16.86
CA VAL A 378 -30.64 -14.92 -15.96
C VAL A 378 -30.94 -13.56 -16.59
N ALA A 379 -30.64 -13.40 -17.88
CA ALA A 379 -30.89 -12.17 -18.61
C ALA A 379 -32.40 -11.87 -18.69
N ASP A 380 -33.23 -12.86 -19.02
CA ASP A 380 -34.68 -12.69 -19.14
C ASP A 380 -35.35 -12.26 -17.83
N ALA A 381 -34.77 -12.66 -16.69
CA ALA A 381 -35.26 -12.28 -15.37
C ALA A 381 -34.84 -10.86 -14.91
N LEU A 382 -33.98 -10.17 -15.68
CA LEU A 382 -33.40 -8.89 -15.30
C LEU A 382 -33.86 -7.75 -16.24
N PRO A 383 -34.08 -6.53 -15.71
CA PRO A 383 -34.68 -5.44 -16.49
C PRO A 383 -33.90 -5.05 -17.76
N ASP A 384 -32.57 -5.07 -17.68
CA ASP A 384 -31.69 -4.66 -18.78
C ASP A 384 -31.02 -5.88 -19.47
N GLY A 385 -31.51 -7.09 -19.21
CA GLY A 385 -30.96 -8.33 -19.75
C GLY A 385 -29.46 -8.47 -19.49
N LEU A 386 -28.71 -8.85 -20.54
CA LEU A 386 -27.24 -8.97 -20.50
C LEU A 386 -26.50 -7.66 -20.20
N ARG A 387 -27.14 -6.51 -20.34
CA ARG A 387 -26.58 -5.19 -20.05
C ARG A 387 -26.79 -4.77 -18.59
N THR A 388 -27.48 -5.59 -17.80
CA THR A 388 -27.68 -5.34 -16.38
C THR A 388 -26.34 -5.17 -15.66
N THR A 389 -26.22 -4.07 -14.92
CA THR A 389 -25.00 -3.73 -14.18
C THR A 389 -24.84 -4.59 -12.93
N VAL A 390 -23.67 -5.23 -12.83
CA VAL A 390 -23.23 -6.01 -11.69
C VAL A 390 -22.39 -5.13 -10.77
N THR A 391 -22.79 -5.00 -9.51
CA THR A 391 -22.05 -4.28 -8.47
C THR A 391 -20.95 -5.15 -7.85
N GLU A 392 -19.99 -4.59 -7.11
CA GLU A 392 -18.84 -5.35 -6.56
C GLU A 392 -19.24 -6.69 -5.92
N ARG A 393 -18.53 -7.77 -6.32
CA ARG A 393 -18.78 -9.17 -5.92
C ARG A 393 -20.16 -9.72 -6.30
N GLY A 394 -20.84 -9.13 -7.28
CA GLY A 394 -22.14 -9.61 -7.76
C GLY A 394 -23.25 -9.59 -6.71
N ARG A 395 -23.20 -8.64 -5.77
CA ARG A 395 -24.22 -8.48 -4.71
C ARG A 395 -25.63 -8.19 -5.22
N SER A 396 -25.75 -7.78 -6.47
CA SER A 396 -27.00 -7.51 -7.18
C SER A 396 -27.69 -8.78 -7.70
N LEU A 397 -27.00 -9.92 -7.73
CA LEU A 397 -27.51 -11.19 -8.27
C LEU A 397 -27.76 -12.23 -7.16
N SER A 398 -28.65 -13.20 -7.41
CA SER A 398 -28.80 -14.37 -6.55
C SER A 398 -27.57 -15.30 -6.64
N GLY A 399 -27.43 -16.25 -5.70
CA GLY A 399 -26.32 -17.21 -5.69
C GLY A 399 -26.21 -18.02 -6.98
N GLY A 400 -27.32 -18.64 -7.41
CA GLY A 400 -27.39 -19.41 -8.65
C GLY A 400 -27.18 -18.56 -9.91
N GLN A 401 -27.69 -17.32 -9.94
CA GLN A 401 -27.42 -16.39 -11.05
C GLN A 401 -25.93 -16.07 -11.18
N ARG A 402 -25.24 -15.79 -10.06
CA ARG A 402 -23.78 -15.55 -10.09
C ARG A 402 -23.00 -16.75 -10.62
N GLN A 403 -23.36 -17.96 -10.19
CA GLN A 403 -22.69 -19.17 -10.65
C GLN A 403 -22.89 -19.42 -12.14
N ARG A 404 -24.10 -19.25 -12.68
CA ARG A 404 -24.35 -19.40 -14.12
C ARG A 404 -23.54 -18.43 -14.97
N VAL A 405 -23.44 -17.17 -14.55
CA VAL A 405 -22.59 -16.15 -15.20
C VAL A 405 -21.12 -16.56 -15.17
N ALA A 406 -20.64 -17.08 -14.04
CA ALA A 406 -19.26 -17.52 -13.89
C ALA A 406 -18.94 -18.82 -14.64
N LEU A 407 -19.89 -19.75 -14.69
CA LEU A 407 -19.81 -20.97 -15.49
C LEU A 407 -19.68 -20.62 -16.97
N ALA A 408 -20.52 -19.72 -17.48
CA ALA A 408 -20.41 -19.24 -18.86
C ALA A 408 -19.04 -18.62 -19.16
N ARG A 409 -18.51 -17.80 -18.23
CA ARG A 409 -17.15 -17.24 -18.33
C ARG A 409 -16.08 -18.33 -18.39
N ALA A 410 -16.18 -19.36 -17.55
CA ALA A 410 -15.22 -20.45 -17.49
C ALA A 410 -15.26 -21.35 -18.74
N LEU A 411 -16.46 -21.62 -19.26
CA LEU A 411 -16.66 -22.36 -20.51
C LEU A 411 -16.15 -21.58 -21.72
N LEU A 412 -16.41 -20.27 -21.79
CA LEU A 412 -15.93 -19.42 -22.89
C LEU A 412 -14.41 -19.29 -22.93
N ALA A 413 -13.73 -19.47 -21.80
CA ALA A 413 -12.27 -19.47 -21.76
C ALA A 413 -11.62 -20.67 -22.46
N ASP A 414 -12.40 -21.74 -22.67
CA ASP A 414 -11.98 -23.00 -23.31
C ASP A 414 -10.55 -23.48 -22.97
N PRO A 415 -10.22 -23.62 -21.67
CA PRO A 415 -8.90 -24.09 -21.24
C PRO A 415 -8.71 -25.58 -21.62
N PRO A 416 -7.47 -26.07 -21.78
CA PRO A 416 -7.20 -27.49 -22.00
C PRO A 416 -7.84 -28.37 -20.92
N ILE A 417 -7.73 -27.95 -19.66
CA ILE A 417 -8.34 -28.60 -18.51
C ILE A 417 -9.20 -27.59 -17.75
N LEU A 418 -10.48 -27.90 -17.56
CA LEU A 418 -11.42 -27.10 -16.79
C LEU A 418 -11.83 -27.84 -15.52
N VAL A 419 -11.72 -27.20 -14.37
CA VAL A 419 -12.19 -27.72 -13.08
C VAL A 419 -13.37 -26.87 -12.61
N LEU A 420 -14.51 -27.50 -12.37
CA LEU A 420 -15.73 -26.88 -11.87
C LEU A 420 -16.01 -27.40 -10.46
N HIS A 421 -16.24 -26.51 -9.50
CA HIS A 421 -16.67 -26.89 -8.15
C HIS A 421 -18.11 -26.48 -7.93
N ASP A 422 -19.01 -27.48 -7.89
CA ASP A 422 -20.46 -27.32 -7.74
C ASP A 422 -21.00 -26.15 -8.58
N PRO A 423 -20.93 -26.26 -9.93
CA PRO A 423 -21.25 -25.16 -10.84
C PRO A 423 -22.75 -24.83 -10.88
N THR A 424 -23.59 -25.69 -10.33
CA THR A 424 -25.04 -25.56 -10.25
C THR A 424 -25.48 -25.49 -8.79
N THR A 425 -26.03 -24.35 -8.36
CA THR A 425 -26.75 -24.23 -7.09
C THR A 425 -28.01 -23.41 -7.26
N ALA A 426 -29.01 -23.67 -6.41
CA ALA A 426 -30.28 -22.96 -6.40
C ALA A 426 -30.95 -22.92 -7.80
N VAL A 427 -30.84 -24.03 -8.53
CA VAL A 427 -31.53 -24.31 -9.80
C VAL A 427 -32.49 -25.48 -9.60
N ASP A 428 -33.59 -25.49 -10.34
CA ASP A 428 -34.46 -26.65 -10.38
C ASP A 428 -33.80 -27.80 -11.18
N ALA A 429 -34.29 -29.02 -10.97
CA ALA A 429 -33.71 -30.23 -11.54
C ALA A 429 -33.71 -30.25 -13.08
N VAL A 430 -34.68 -29.60 -13.74
CA VAL A 430 -34.74 -29.56 -15.21
C VAL A 430 -33.65 -28.65 -15.75
N THR A 431 -33.55 -27.44 -15.21
CA THR A 431 -32.49 -26.49 -15.54
C THR A 431 -31.11 -27.08 -15.26
N GLU A 432 -30.94 -27.79 -14.14
CA GLU A 432 -29.68 -28.43 -13.81
C GLU A 432 -29.27 -29.53 -14.83
N ALA A 433 -30.23 -30.37 -15.24
CA ALA A 433 -29.99 -31.40 -16.26
C ALA A 433 -29.72 -30.81 -17.66
N GLU A 434 -30.29 -29.64 -17.98
CA GLU A 434 -29.94 -28.90 -19.20
C GLU A 434 -28.51 -28.34 -19.14
N ILE A 435 -28.12 -27.76 -18.00
CA ILE A 435 -26.77 -27.24 -17.80
C ILE A 435 -25.74 -28.38 -17.86
N ALA A 436 -26.00 -29.53 -17.22
CA ALA A 436 -25.10 -30.67 -17.24
C ALA A 436 -24.79 -31.16 -18.66
N ARG A 437 -25.83 -31.36 -19.48
CA ARG A 437 -25.68 -31.71 -20.91
C ARG A 437 -25.00 -30.60 -21.72
N GLY A 438 -25.31 -29.34 -21.40
CA GLY A 438 -24.69 -28.17 -22.01
C GLY A 438 -23.18 -28.14 -21.80
N ILE A 439 -22.72 -28.36 -20.56
CA ILE A 439 -21.29 -28.45 -20.23
C ILE A 439 -20.63 -29.58 -21.03
N ARG A 440 -21.23 -30.78 -21.04
CA ARG A 440 -20.69 -31.94 -21.78
C ARG A 440 -20.52 -31.65 -23.27
N THR A 441 -21.53 -31.00 -23.87
CA THR A 441 -21.55 -30.68 -25.31
C THR A 441 -20.51 -29.61 -25.66
N ILE A 442 -20.46 -28.52 -24.90
CA ILE A 442 -19.51 -27.42 -25.12
C ILE A 442 -18.05 -27.88 -24.91
N ARG A 443 -17.84 -28.84 -24.02
CA ARG A 443 -16.51 -29.36 -23.67
C ARG A 443 -16.18 -30.68 -24.36
N ASP A 444 -16.83 -31.01 -25.47
CA ASP A 444 -16.48 -32.21 -26.22
C ASP A 444 -15.00 -32.16 -26.67
N GLY A 445 -14.29 -33.29 -26.50
CA GLY A 445 -12.85 -33.38 -26.75
C GLY A 445 -11.95 -32.60 -25.77
N ARG A 446 -12.49 -31.94 -24.75
CA ARG A 446 -11.72 -31.20 -23.73
C ARG A 446 -11.87 -31.82 -22.35
N THR A 447 -10.76 -31.96 -21.64
CA THR A 447 -10.81 -32.57 -20.31
C THR A 447 -11.52 -31.64 -19.31
N THR A 448 -12.49 -32.20 -18.58
CA THR A 448 -13.32 -31.46 -17.62
C THR A 448 -13.46 -32.25 -16.33
N VAL A 449 -13.13 -31.62 -15.20
CA VAL A 449 -13.28 -32.19 -13.87
C VAL A 449 -14.37 -31.43 -13.14
N VAL A 450 -15.37 -32.14 -12.63
CA VAL A 450 -16.47 -31.54 -11.87
C VAL A 450 -16.48 -32.11 -10.46
N ILE A 451 -16.17 -31.28 -9.47
CA ILE A 451 -16.32 -31.64 -8.06
C ILE A 451 -17.76 -31.33 -7.68
N THR A 452 -18.59 -32.36 -7.50
CA THR A 452 -20.02 -32.17 -7.21
C THR A 452 -20.69 -33.41 -6.63
N THR A 453 -21.78 -33.20 -5.89
CA THR A 453 -22.74 -34.23 -5.49
C THR A 453 -24.00 -34.26 -6.36
N SER A 454 -24.12 -33.38 -7.36
CA SER A 454 -25.32 -33.28 -8.21
C SER A 454 -25.52 -34.54 -9.07
N PRO A 455 -26.66 -35.26 -8.93
CA PRO A 455 -26.95 -36.43 -9.74
C PRO A 455 -26.97 -36.14 -11.25
N ALA A 456 -27.42 -34.94 -11.64
CA ALA A 456 -27.49 -34.54 -13.05
C ALA A 456 -26.09 -34.43 -13.69
N LEU A 457 -25.12 -33.86 -12.97
CA LEU A 457 -23.73 -33.76 -13.43
C LEU A 457 -23.01 -35.10 -13.35
N LEU A 458 -23.30 -35.90 -12.33
CA LEU A 458 -22.73 -37.25 -12.17
C LEU A 458 -23.18 -38.20 -13.29
N ALA A 459 -24.41 -38.05 -13.78
CA ALA A 459 -24.95 -38.87 -14.86
C ALA A 459 -24.27 -38.65 -16.22
N GLU A 460 -23.73 -37.46 -16.47
CA GLU A 460 -23.02 -37.10 -17.72
C GLU A 460 -21.53 -37.48 -17.69
N ALA A 461 -21.02 -37.95 -16.54
CA ALA A 461 -19.62 -38.26 -16.37
C ALA A 461 -19.21 -39.59 -17.02
N ASP A 462 -18.08 -39.57 -17.73
CA ASP A 462 -17.45 -40.79 -18.22
C ASP A 462 -16.96 -41.65 -17.04
N ARG A 463 -16.50 -40.99 -15.97
CA ARG A 463 -16.00 -41.61 -14.75
C ARG A 463 -16.24 -40.75 -13.52
N VAL A 464 -16.62 -41.38 -12.42
CA VAL A 464 -16.81 -40.78 -11.10
C VAL A 464 -15.76 -41.34 -10.14
N LEU A 465 -15.13 -40.46 -9.37
CA LEU A 465 -14.17 -40.78 -8.32
C LEU A 465 -14.77 -40.49 -6.94
N PHE A 466 -14.71 -41.47 -6.04
CA PHE A 466 -15.20 -41.34 -4.66
C PHE A 466 -14.36 -42.20 -3.71
N ALA A 467 -13.76 -41.58 -2.69
CA ALA A 467 -13.01 -42.27 -1.62
C ALA A 467 -12.01 -43.35 -2.12
N GLY A 468 -11.30 -43.07 -3.21
CA GLY A 468 -10.32 -44.00 -3.83
C GLY A 468 -10.94 -45.06 -4.76
N THR A 469 -12.27 -45.12 -4.87
CA THR A 469 -12.98 -45.95 -5.85
C THR A 469 -13.30 -45.17 -7.12
N SER A 470 -13.43 -45.87 -8.25
CA SER A 470 -13.77 -45.26 -9.54
C SER A 470 -14.79 -46.11 -10.31
N GLY A 471 -15.75 -45.47 -10.98
CA GLY A 471 -16.75 -46.15 -11.80
C GLY A 471 -17.73 -45.16 -12.42
N THR A 472 -18.73 -45.64 -13.16
CA THR A 472 -19.83 -44.77 -13.62
C THR A 472 -20.79 -44.47 -12.46
N HIS A 473 -21.54 -43.37 -12.55
CA HIS A 473 -22.55 -43.03 -11.55
C HIS A 473 -23.55 -44.18 -11.32
N ALA A 474 -24.02 -44.82 -12.41
CA ALA A 474 -24.97 -45.93 -12.35
C ALA A 474 -24.41 -47.17 -11.63
N HIS A 475 -23.12 -47.46 -11.74
CA HIS A 475 -22.48 -48.56 -11.02
C HIS A 475 -22.28 -48.21 -9.53
N LEU A 476 -21.72 -47.03 -9.24
CA LEU A 476 -21.44 -46.63 -7.87
C LEU A 476 -22.71 -46.46 -7.02
N ILE A 477 -23.79 -45.93 -7.60
CA ILE A 477 -25.05 -45.78 -6.88
C ILE A 477 -25.71 -47.14 -6.55
N ARG A 478 -25.44 -48.18 -7.35
CA ARG A 478 -25.94 -49.54 -7.11
C ARG A 478 -25.09 -50.28 -6.08
N ASP A 479 -23.78 -50.18 -6.20
CA ASP A 479 -22.86 -51.11 -5.53
C ASP A 479 -22.16 -50.50 -4.29
N ASN A 480 -22.17 -49.17 -4.11
CA ASN A 480 -21.51 -48.49 -2.99
C ASN A 480 -22.52 -47.73 -2.10
N ALA A 481 -22.70 -48.20 -0.86
CA ALA A 481 -23.65 -47.62 0.09
C ALA A 481 -23.24 -46.23 0.57
N ASP A 482 -21.94 -45.98 0.78
CA ASP A 482 -21.42 -44.69 1.24
C ASP A 482 -21.55 -43.64 0.14
N TYR A 483 -21.35 -44.04 -1.13
CA TYR A 483 -21.59 -43.18 -2.28
C TYR A 483 -23.07 -42.76 -2.38
N ARG A 484 -24.01 -43.70 -2.19
CA ARG A 484 -25.44 -43.38 -2.14
C ARG A 484 -25.75 -42.37 -1.04
N ALA A 485 -25.18 -42.55 0.15
CA ALA A 485 -25.39 -41.63 1.25
C ALA A 485 -24.85 -40.22 0.93
N ALA A 486 -23.69 -40.12 0.28
CA ALA A 486 -23.10 -38.83 -0.09
C ALA A 486 -23.87 -38.07 -1.19
N VAL A 487 -24.55 -38.77 -2.10
CA VAL A 487 -25.22 -38.17 -3.26
C VAL A 487 -26.74 -37.99 -3.07
N LEU A 488 -27.38 -38.78 -2.21
CA LEU A 488 -28.84 -38.76 -1.98
C LEU A 488 -29.25 -38.09 -0.65
N ALA A 489 -28.29 -37.64 0.16
CA ALA A 489 -28.55 -36.81 1.35
C ALA A 489 -28.82 -35.36 0.94
#